data_AF-A0A971MT67-F1
#
_entry.id   AF-A0A971MT67-F1
#
_cell.length_a   1.000
_cell.length_b   1.000
_cell.length_c   1.000
_cell.angle_alpha   90.00
_cell.angle_beta   90.00
_cell.angle_gamma   90.00
#
_symmetry.space_group_name_H-M   'P 1'
#
loop_
_entity.id
_entity.type
_entity.pdbx_description
1 polymer ?
#
loop_
_entity_poly.entity_id
_entity_poly.type
_entity_poly.pdbx_seq_one_letter_code
_entity_poly.pdbx_strand_id
1 'polypeptide(L)' 'MTQNHEESKKDKMDRVMEVLLESVKQLHSGDNTTIECPICGSELVVYKPFKKKVAAKCKSDNCIKVWD' A
#
# COMPACT_ATOMS: atom_id res chain seq x y z
N MET A 1 -30.69 -0.93 -2.32
CA MET A 1 -29.67 -1.48 -3.23
C MET A 1 -28.39 -0.69 -3.02
N THR A 2 -27.58 -1.07 -2.01
CA THR A 2 -26.44 -0.22 -1.58
C THR A 2 -25.20 -1.06 -1.23
N GLN A 3 -25.07 -2.27 -1.81
CA GLN A 3 -23.97 -3.19 -1.49
C GLN A 3 -22.82 -3.18 -2.51
N ASN A 4 -23.00 -2.64 -3.72
CA ASN A 4 -21.97 -2.75 -4.78
C ASN A 4 -20.79 -1.79 -4.64
N HIS A 5 -20.88 -0.74 -3.82
CA HIS A 5 -19.81 0.27 -3.74
C HIS A 5 -18.70 -0.11 -2.75
N GLU A 6 -19.00 -0.90 -1.72
CA GLU A 6 -18.03 -1.33 -0.73
C GLU A 6 -17.14 -2.47 -1.23
N GLU A 7 -17.69 -3.39 -2.03
CA GLU A 7 -16.96 -4.52 -2.59
C GLU A 7 -15.81 -4.08 -3.50
N SER A 8 -16.03 -3.05 -4.33
CA SER A 8 -15.01 -2.50 -5.23
C SER A 8 -13.86 -1.79 -4.51
N LYS A 9 -14.08 -1.23 -3.31
CA LYS A 9 -13.01 -0.63 -2.50
C LYS A 9 -12.18 -1.69 -1.79
N LYS A 10 -12.83 -2.74 -1.28
CA LYS A 10 -12.15 -3.84 -0.60
C LYS A 10 -11.22 -4.59 -1.54
N ASP A 11 -11.69 -4.91 -2.75
CA ASP A 11 -10.87 -5.58 -3.79
C ASP A 11 -9.62 -4.77 -4.17
N LYS A 12 -9.79 -3.45 -4.33
CA LYS A 12 -8.66 -2.53 -4.61
C LYS A 12 -7.66 -2.48 -3.46
N MET A 13 -8.12 -2.47 -2.21
CA MET A 13 -7.23 -2.46 -1.04
C MET A 13 -6.52 -3.79 -0.84
N ASP A 14 -7.17 -4.92 -1.14
CA ASP A 14 -6.55 -6.25 -1.07
C ASP A 14 -5.38 -6.35 -2.06
N ARG A 15 -5.59 -5.92 -3.30
CA ARG A 15 -4.53 -5.81 -4.32
C ARG A 15 -3.39 -4.90 -3.90
N VAL A 16 -3.67 -3.75 -3.29
CA VAL A 16 -2.63 -2.86 -2.74
C VAL A 16 -1.81 -3.58 -1.69
N MET A 17 -2.47 -4.31 -0.78
CA MET A 17 -1.81 -5.01 0.30
C MET A 17 -0.92 -6.13 -0.21
N GLU A 18 -1.35 -6.88 -1.23
CA GLU A 18 -0.51 -7.87 -1.90
C GLU A 18 0.76 -7.26 -2.50
N VAL A 19 0.62 -6.17 -3.27
CA VAL A 19 1.77 -5.48 -3.88
C VAL A 19 2.72 -4.91 -2.82
N LEU A 20 2.18 -4.35 -1.73
CA LEU A 20 2.96 -3.86 -0.60
C LEU A 20 3.74 -5.00 0.09
N LEU A 21 3.09 -6.12 0.36
CA LEU A 21 3.71 -7.28 1.01
C LEU A 21 4.81 -7.89 0.13
N GLU A 22 4.59 -8.00 -1.18
CA GLU A 22 5.59 -8.49 -2.13
C GLU A 22 6.81 -7.56 -2.18
N SER A 23 6.58 -6.25 -2.23
CA SER A 23 7.65 -5.24 -2.21
C SER A 23 8.48 -5.32 -0.92
N VAL A 24 7.81 -5.48 0.22
CA VAL A 24 8.46 -5.60 1.54
C VAL A 24 9.22 -6.92 1.70
N LYS A 25 8.79 -8.01 1.05
CA LYS A 25 9.52 -9.28 1.08
C LYS A 25 10.92 -9.14 0.47
N GLN A 26 11.07 -8.28 -0.54
CA GLN A 26 12.35 -8.02 -1.21
C GLN A 26 13.22 -6.99 -0.48
N LEU A 27 12.65 -6.21 0.44
CA LEU A 27 13.37 -5.19 1.21
C LEU A 27 14.05 -5.78 2.44
N HIS A 28 15.27 -5.33 2.74
CA HIS A 28 15.86 -5.54 4.06
C HIS A 28 15.28 -4.54 5.07
N SER A 29 15.46 -4.84 6.35
CA SER A 29 15.03 -3.95 7.42
C SER A 29 15.80 -2.63 7.34
N GLY A 30 15.08 -1.52 7.28
CA GLY A 30 15.65 -0.18 7.11
C GLY A 30 15.67 0.32 5.66
N ASP A 31 15.33 -0.52 4.68
CA ASP A 31 15.20 -0.09 3.29
C ASP A 31 13.84 0.52 2.98
N ASN A 32 13.84 1.39 1.98
CA ASN A 32 12.66 1.88 1.30
C ASN A 32 12.71 1.52 -0.19
N THR A 33 11.52 1.39 -0.78
CA THR A 33 11.35 1.27 -2.22
C THR A 33 10.21 2.14 -2.68
N THR A 34 10.17 2.37 -3.97
CA THR A 34 9.13 3.13 -4.63
C THR A 34 8.46 2.22 -5.65
N ILE A 35 7.15 2.07 -5.51
CA ILE A 35 6.31 1.32 -6.45
C ILE A 35 5.20 2.22 -6.97
N GLU A 36 4.51 1.76 -8.01
CA GLU A 36 3.31 2.43 -8.50
C GLU A 36 2.10 2.03 -7.65
N CYS A 37 1.29 3.01 -7.22
CA CYS A 37 0.07 2.77 -6.45
C CYS A 37 -1.00 2.13 -7.35
N PRO A 38 -1.45 0.89 -7.07
CA PRO A 38 -2.45 0.23 -7.93
C PRO A 38 -3.85 0.84 -7.81
N ILE A 39 -4.07 1.78 -6.87
CA ILE A 39 -5.33 2.54 -6.79
C ILE A 39 -5.32 3.75 -7.74
N CYS A 40 -4.23 4.50 -7.78
CA CYS A 40 -4.21 5.82 -8.42
C CYS A 40 -3.05 6.05 -9.40
N GLY A 41 -2.26 5.02 -9.70
CA GLY A 41 -1.12 5.09 -10.62
C GLY A 41 0.00 6.06 -10.17
N SER A 42 -0.08 6.57 -8.95
CA SER A 42 0.87 7.54 -8.41
C SER A 42 2.00 6.83 -7.67
N GLU A 43 3.10 7.56 -7.44
CA GLU A 43 4.23 7.05 -6.68
C GLU A 43 3.83 6.67 -5.24
N LEU A 44 4.12 5.43 -4.85
CA LEU A 44 3.86 4.85 -3.53
C LEU A 44 5.20 4.44 -2.91
N VAL A 45 5.61 5.17 -1.89
CA VAL A 45 6.85 4.90 -1.15
C VAL A 45 6.54 3.89 -0.06
N VAL A 46 7.24 2.76 -0.07
CA VAL A 46 7.10 1.66 0.88
C VAL A 46 8.37 1.56 1.71
N TYR A 47 8.21 1.53 3.01
CA TYR A 47 9.30 1.46 3.97
C TYR A 47 9.13 0.26 4.88
N LYS A 48 10.20 -0.52 5.04
CA LYS A 48 10.26 -1.66 5.96
C LYS A 48 11.03 -1.28 7.21
N PRO A 49 10.38 -0.74 8.26
CA PRO A 49 11.08 -0.46 9.50
C PRO A 49 11.52 -1.75 10.18
N PHE A 50 12.57 -1.63 10.99
CA PHE A 50 13.12 -2.71 11.82
C PHE A 50 12.11 -3.34 12.78
N LYS A 51 11.04 -2.61 13.16
CA LYS A 51 9.99 -3.07 14.06
C LYS A 51 8.72 -3.49 13.31
N LYS A 52 8.78 -4.58 12.54
CA LYS A 52 7.66 -5.42 11.99
C LYS A 52 6.46 -4.75 11.26
N LYS A 53 6.22 -3.44 11.33
CA LYS A 53 5.06 -2.75 10.75
C LYS A 53 5.46 -2.12 9.42
N VAL A 54 4.92 -2.58 8.30
CA VAL A 54 5.15 -1.94 7.00
C VAL A 54 4.54 -0.55 7.00
N ALA A 55 5.31 0.46 6.58
CA ALA A 55 4.80 1.80 6.37
C ALA A 55 4.73 2.09 4.87
N ALA A 56 3.63 2.66 4.40
CA ALA A 56 3.49 3.05 3.00
C ALA A 56 2.88 4.44 2.91
N LYS A 57 3.45 5.29 2.05
CA LYS A 57 2.98 6.65 1.79
C LYS A 57 2.75 6.85 0.30
N CYS A 58 1.48 7.03 -0.07
CA CYS A 58 1.13 7.43 -1.43
C CYS A 58 1.37 8.94 -1.60
N LYS A 59 1.99 9.35 -2.70
CA LYS A 59 2.20 10.75 -3.05
C LYS A 59 0.89 11.48 -3.34
N SER A 60 -0.07 10.77 -3.92
CA SER A 60 -1.46 11.20 -3.99
C SER A 60 -2.10 10.88 -2.64
N ASP A 61 -2.17 11.87 -1.74
CA ASP A 61 -2.64 11.83 -0.33
C ASP A 61 -4.06 11.25 -0.12
N ASN A 62 -4.67 10.70 -1.17
CA ASN A 62 -6.06 10.26 -1.27
C ASN A 62 -6.23 8.74 -1.41
N CYS A 63 -5.16 7.98 -1.68
CA CYS A 63 -5.31 6.57 -2.10
C CYS A 63 -5.08 5.59 -0.95
N ILE A 64 -4.03 5.79 -0.16
CA ILE A 64 -3.62 4.85 0.90
C ILE A 64 -3.20 5.67 2.11
N LYS A 65 -3.99 5.56 3.19
CA LYS A 65 -3.64 6.02 4.53
C LYS A 65 -3.38 4.79 5.39
N VAL A 66 -2.16 4.26 5.37
CA VAL A 66 -1.75 3.25 6.36
C VAL A 66 -1.37 4.02 7.63
N TRP A 67 -2.21 3.95 8.65
CA TRP A 67 -1.91 4.45 10.00
C TRP A 67 -1.42 3.29 10.88
N ASP A 68 -0.56 3.63 11.83
CA ASP A 68 0.18 2.74 12.75
C ASP A 68 -0.68 1.68 13.46
#